data_AF-A0A6V8PME0-F1
#
_entry.id   AF-A0A6V8PME0-F1
#
_cell.length_a   1.000
_cell.length_b   1.000
_cell.length_c   1.000
_cell.angle_alpha   90.00
_cell.angle_beta   90.00
_cell.angle_gamma   90.00
#
_symmetry.space_group_name_H-M   'P 1'
#
loop_
_entity.id
_entity.type
_entity.pdbx_description
1 polymer ?
#
loop_
_entity_poly.entity_id
_entity_poly.type
_entity_poly.pdbx_seq_one_letter_code
_entity_poly.pdbx_strand_id
1 'polypeptide(L)'
;TDKWTISWAGHEDREIENPNPLLKDNAFITGVKTGYTEKAGWCLAASGTKDGKNLISIILESENQDLRGEDALAVLNYGFNNFERKKIIDQEVATFVFQTSDGTAPVKVAPQEDLWVLLPKDKKVTVTARYMLMQDISDPLSRGEKIGEISLWMGDDLLGQEDLVSPEQISETQQAERGKATPEQRSASLSYPDYAVLAAFALLLLL
;
A
#
# COMPACT_ATOMS: atom_id res chain seq x y z
N THR A 1 -31.90 -6.01 1.86
CA THR A 1 -32.56 -7.27 2.25
C THR A 1 -31.55 -8.38 2.11
N ASP A 2 -31.03 -8.92 3.22
CA ASP A 2 -29.90 -9.87 3.23
C ASP A 2 -30.34 -11.33 3.06
N LYS A 3 -31.55 -11.52 2.53
CA LYS A 3 -32.19 -12.82 2.35
C LYS A 3 -32.19 -13.19 0.88
N TRP A 4 -31.68 -14.38 0.59
CA TRP A 4 -31.55 -14.94 -0.74
C TRP A 4 -32.33 -16.24 -0.80
N THR A 5 -33.22 -16.35 -1.78
CA THR A 5 -33.91 -17.61 -2.05
C THR A 5 -33.06 -18.44 -2.99
N ILE A 6 -32.71 -19.65 -2.57
CA ILE A 6 -32.00 -20.63 -3.39
C ILE A 6 -32.97 -21.75 -3.74
N SER A 7 -33.20 -21.92 -5.04
CA SER A 7 -33.93 -23.04 -5.61
C SER A 7 -32.96 -24.15 -6.01
N TRP A 8 -33.26 -25.39 -5.63
CA TRP A 8 -32.45 -26.57 -5.98
C TRP A 8 -33.36 -27.70 -6.47
N ALA A 9 -32.99 -28.37 -7.56
CA ALA A 9 -33.87 -29.31 -8.25
C ALA A 9 -34.30 -30.49 -7.36
N GLY A 10 -35.60 -30.64 -7.12
CA GLY A 10 -36.14 -31.71 -6.27
C GLY A 10 -36.19 -31.39 -4.78
N HIS A 11 -35.88 -30.14 -4.39
CA HIS A 11 -36.01 -29.64 -3.02
C HIS A 11 -36.87 -28.38 -3.00
N GLU A 12 -37.49 -28.12 -1.86
CA GLU A 12 -38.16 -26.84 -1.62
C GLU A 12 -37.16 -25.69 -1.58
N ASP A 13 -37.62 -24.52 -2.00
CA ASP A 13 -36.86 -23.27 -1.92
C ASP A 13 -36.42 -23.00 -0.49
N ARG A 14 -35.16 -22.57 -0.34
CA ARG A 14 -34.61 -22.19 0.97
C ARG A 14 -34.26 -20.71 0.98
N GLU A 15 -34.70 -20.03 2.02
CA GLU A 15 -34.25 -18.67 2.32
C GLU A 15 -32.98 -18.73 3.15
N ILE A 16 -31.94 -18.04 2.70
CA ILE A 16 -30.65 -17.92 3.41
C ILE A 16 -30.42 -16.46 3.74
N GLU A 17 -30.09 -16.20 5.00
CA GLU A 17 -29.72 -14.88 5.47
C GLU A 17 -28.21 -14.77 5.63
N ASN A 18 -27.65 -13.61 5.32
CA ASN A 18 -26.24 -13.36 5.58
C ASN A 18 -25.98 -13.37 7.10
N PRO A 19 -25.09 -14.26 7.59
CA PRO A 19 -24.82 -14.36 9.03
C PRO A 19 -23.96 -13.22 9.58
N ASN A 20 -23.40 -12.34 8.73
CA ASN A 20 -22.62 -11.18 9.17
C ASN A 20 -23.57 -10.10 9.71
N PRO A 21 -23.59 -9.86 11.05
CA PRO A 21 -24.53 -8.93 11.66
C PRO A 21 -24.29 -7.48 11.23
N LEU A 22 -23.09 -7.14 10.74
CA LEU A 22 -22.70 -5.76 10.48
C LEU A 22 -23.31 -5.17 9.21
N LEU A 23 -23.78 -6.00 8.27
CA LEU A 23 -24.24 -5.52 6.95
C LEU A 23 -25.57 -4.77 6.99
N LYS A 24 -26.42 -5.04 7.98
CA LYS A 24 -27.77 -4.46 8.06
C LYS A 24 -27.76 -2.97 8.38
N ASP A 25 -26.94 -2.59 9.37
CA ASP A 25 -27.03 -1.27 10.00
C ASP A 25 -25.84 -0.35 9.68
N ASN A 26 -24.84 -0.84 8.94
CA ASN A 26 -23.60 -0.09 8.69
C ASN A 26 -23.31 0.02 7.19
N ALA A 27 -23.73 1.13 6.58
CA ALA A 27 -23.61 1.37 5.14
C ALA A 27 -22.16 1.34 4.59
N PHE A 28 -21.16 1.55 5.44
CA PHE A 28 -19.74 1.50 5.05
C PHE A 28 -19.14 0.09 5.11
N ILE A 29 -19.86 -0.90 5.65
CA ILE A 29 -19.38 -2.28 5.75
C ILE A 29 -19.59 -2.99 4.41
N THR A 30 -18.57 -3.70 3.98
CA THR A 30 -18.53 -4.38 2.67
C THR A 30 -18.43 -5.90 2.78
N GLY A 31 -18.25 -6.46 3.99
CA GLY A 31 -18.02 -7.88 4.18
C GLY A 31 -17.53 -8.25 5.59
N VAL A 32 -16.99 -9.45 5.84
CA VAL A 32 -16.62 -10.50 4.88
C VAL A 32 -17.17 -11.87 5.27
N LYS A 33 -16.78 -12.44 6.42
CA LYS A 33 -17.14 -13.81 6.77
C LYS A 33 -17.22 -14.06 8.28
N THR A 34 -18.23 -14.80 8.68
CA THR A 34 -18.39 -15.34 10.04
C THR A 34 -17.88 -16.79 10.13
N GLY A 35 -17.42 -17.19 11.32
CA GLY A 35 -17.06 -18.57 11.62
C GLY A 35 -17.40 -18.93 13.07
N TYR A 36 -17.72 -20.21 13.32
CA TYR A 36 -17.93 -20.73 14.66
C TYR A 36 -17.63 -22.24 14.70
N THR A 37 -16.89 -22.66 15.72
CA THR A 37 -16.85 -24.04 16.22
C THR A 37 -16.67 -23.98 17.73
N GLU A 38 -17.02 -25.05 18.46
CA GLU A 38 -16.80 -25.10 19.92
C GLU A 38 -15.34 -24.82 20.31
N LYS A 39 -14.37 -25.25 19.49
CA LYS A 39 -12.95 -25.05 19.74
C LYS A 39 -12.43 -23.67 19.35
N ALA A 40 -13.01 -23.04 18.33
CA ALA A 40 -12.51 -21.76 17.79
C ALA A 40 -13.25 -20.54 18.35
N GLY A 41 -14.32 -20.74 19.12
CA GLY A 41 -15.23 -19.67 19.54
C GLY A 41 -15.88 -18.96 18.35
N TRP A 42 -16.37 -17.74 18.59
CA TRP A 42 -17.03 -16.93 17.59
C TRP A 42 -16.04 -16.03 16.84
N CYS A 43 -15.92 -16.23 15.53
CA CYS A 43 -14.99 -15.49 14.68
C CYS A 43 -15.75 -14.60 13.68
N LEU A 44 -15.14 -13.46 13.34
CA LEU A 44 -15.61 -12.55 12.30
C LEU A 44 -14.44 -11.84 11.62
N ALA A 45 -14.34 -11.99 10.30
CA ALA A 45 -13.59 -11.08 9.45
C ALA A 45 -14.55 -10.07 8.83
N ALA A 46 -14.37 -8.79 9.13
CA ALA A 46 -15.18 -7.69 8.64
C ALA A 46 -14.34 -6.75 7.78
N SER A 47 -14.93 -6.17 6.75
CA SER A 47 -14.31 -5.12 5.93
C SER A 47 -15.22 -3.91 5.82
N GLY A 48 -14.63 -2.74 5.68
CA GLY A 48 -15.37 -1.52 5.39
C GLY A 48 -14.59 -0.55 4.52
N THR A 49 -15.34 0.31 3.83
CA THR A 49 -14.81 1.37 2.97
C THR A 49 -15.43 2.70 3.37
N LYS A 50 -14.60 3.65 3.80
CA LYS A 50 -15.03 4.99 4.20
C LYS A 50 -13.89 5.98 4.03
N ASP A 51 -14.20 7.19 3.53
CA ASP A 51 -13.23 8.30 3.37
C ASP A 51 -11.95 7.90 2.60
N GLY A 52 -12.11 7.13 1.51
CA GLY A 52 -10.98 6.67 0.69
C GLY A 52 -10.06 5.64 1.34
N LYS A 53 -10.46 5.08 2.50
CA LYS A 53 -9.77 4.01 3.23
C LYS A 53 -10.57 2.72 3.12
N ASN A 54 -9.86 1.62 2.94
CA ASN A 54 -10.39 0.27 3.04
C ASN A 54 -9.73 -0.38 4.26
N LEU A 55 -10.52 -0.78 5.24
CA LEU A 55 -10.04 -1.39 6.48
C LEU A 55 -10.65 -2.78 6.65
N ILE A 56 -9.88 -3.67 7.27
CA ILE A 56 -10.28 -5.02 7.64
C ILE A 56 -10.10 -5.16 9.15
N SER A 57 -11.07 -5.77 9.82
CA SER A 57 -10.99 -6.19 11.22
C SER A 57 -11.19 -7.70 11.32
N ILE A 58 -10.38 -8.36 12.14
CA ILE A 58 -10.44 -9.81 12.35
C ILE A 58 -10.56 -10.07 13.85
N ILE A 59 -11.71 -10.59 14.26
CA ILE A 59 -11.99 -11.05 15.61
C ILE A 59 -11.97 -12.57 15.63
N LEU A 60 -11.20 -13.13 16.55
CA LEU A 60 -11.05 -14.57 16.78
C LEU A 60 -11.45 -14.89 18.22
N GLU A 61 -12.01 -16.08 18.43
CA GLU A 61 -12.30 -16.61 19.77
C GLU A 61 -13.16 -15.67 20.64
N SER A 62 -14.11 -14.95 20.04
CA SER A 62 -15.08 -14.17 20.82
C SER A 62 -16.00 -15.10 21.60
N GLU A 63 -16.40 -14.68 22.80
CA GLU A 63 -17.22 -15.48 23.72
C GLU A 63 -18.62 -15.75 23.16
N ASN A 64 -19.17 -14.83 22.37
CA ASN A 64 -20.50 -14.96 21.80
C ASN A 64 -20.66 -14.25 20.44
N GLN A 65 -21.80 -14.48 19.82
CA GLN A 65 -22.13 -13.98 18.49
C GLN A 65 -22.24 -12.45 18.41
N ASP A 66 -22.71 -11.79 19.47
CA ASP A 66 -22.98 -10.36 19.48
C ASP A 66 -21.69 -9.58 19.71
N LEU A 67 -20.89 -10.00 20.70
CA LEU A 67 -19.59 -9.39 21.04
C LEU A 67 -18.64 -9.35 19.84
N ARG A 68 -18.55 -10.42 19.03
CA ARG A 68 -17.68 -10.41 17.84
C ARG A 68 -18.02 -9.27 16.87
N GLY A 69 -19.31 -8.92 16.77
CA GLY A 69 -19.80 -7.86 15.91
C GLY A 69 -19.47 -6.49 16.49
N GLU A 70 -19.75 -6.30 17.77
CA GLU A 70 -19.41 -5.09 18.52
C GLU A 70 -17.91 -4.78 18.45
N ASP A 71 -17.06 -5.77 18.73
CA ASP A 71 -15.59 -5.66 18.69
C ASP A 71 -15.09 -5.35 17.27
N ALA A 72 -15.60 -6.07 16.26
CA ALA A 72 -15.20 -5.84 14.89
C ALA A 72 -15.54 -4.42 14.43
N LEU A 73 -16.73 -3.93 14.79
CA LEU A 73 -17.18 -2.58 14.48
C LEU A 73 -16.37 -1.52 15.25
N ALA A 74 -16.08 -1.76 16.53
CA ALA A 74 -15.25 -0.88 17.35
C ALA A 74 -13.84 -0.70 16.75
N VAL A 75 -13.19 -1.80 16.35
CA VAL A 75 -11.86 -1.77 15.70
C VAL A 75 -11.90 -1.01 14.37
N LEU A 76 -12.90 -1.27 13.52
CA LEU A 76 -13.06 -0.54 12.25
C LEU A 76 -13.26 0.96 12.49
N ASN A 77 -14.17 1.32 13.40
CA ASN A 77 -14.43 2.72 13.75
C ASN A 77 -13.18 3.40 14.32
N TYR A 78 -12.40 2.71 15.16
CA TYR A 78 -11.13 3.21 15.66
C TYR A 78 -10.17 3.52 14.49
N GLY A 79 -10.01 2.60 13.54
CA GLY A 79 -9.17 2.81 12.35
C GLY A 79 -9.64 3.98 11.49
N PHE A 80 -10.93 4.09 11.21
CA PHE A 80 -11.49 5.19 10.40
C PHE A 80 -11.36 6.55 11.08
N ASN A 81 -11.54 6.61 12.40
CA ASN A 81 -11.56 7.87 13.14
C ASN A 81 -10.15 8.39 13.45
N ASN A 82 -9.22 7.51 13.79
CA ASN A 82 -7.90 7.91 14.31
C ASN A 82 -6.81 7.99 13.24
N PHE A 83 -7.05 7.42 12.05
CA PHE A 83 -6.06 7.41 10.98
C PHE A 83 -6.57 8.10 9.72
N GLU A 84 -5.64 8.65 8.96
CA GLU A 84 -5.86 9.26 7.65
C GLU A 84 -4.91 8.68 6.61
N ARG A 85 -5.41 8.57 5.37
CA ARG A 85 -4.61 8.12 4.24
C ARG A 85 -3.93 9.33 3.63
N LYS A 86 -2.59 9.34 3.59
CA LYS A 86 -1.79 10.41 2.98
C LYS A 86 -0.98 9.89 1.81
N LYS A 87 -1.02 10.63 0.71
CA LYS A 87 -0.07 10.43 -0.38
C LYS A 87 1.24 11.08 0.02
N ILE A 88 2.31 10.30 0.01
CA ILE A 88 3.65 10.75 0.39
C ILE A 88 4.49 11.01 -0.85
N ILE A 89 4.36 10.13 -1.83
CA ILE A 89 5.07 10.19 -3.11
C ILE A 89 4.04 9.99 -4.20
N ASP A 90 4.07 10.85 -5.21
CA ASP A 90 3.34 10.68 -6.46
C ASP A 90 4.28 10.20 -7.56
N GLN A 91 3.72 9.87 -8.72
CA GLN A 91 4.50 9.51 -9.92
C GLN A 91 5.32 10.69 -10.50
N GLU A 92 5.73 11.67 -9.70
CA GLU A 92 6.67 12.69 -10.12
C GLU A 92 8.01 12.08 -10.53
N VAL A 93 8.58 12.67 -11.58
CA VAL A 93 9.77 12.15 -12.25
C VAL A 93 11.01 12.88 -11.74
N ALA A 94 11.94 12.15 -11.11
CA ALA A 94 13.31 12.63 -10.88
C ALA A 94 14.19 12.24 -12.05
N THR A 95 15.31 12.94 -12.20
CA THR A 95 16.41 12.50 -13.04
C THR A 95 17.60 12.11 -12.17
N PHE A 96 18.09 10.89 -12.35
CA PHE A 96 19.30 10.39 -11.71
C PHE A 96 20.34 10.07 -12.78
N VAL A 97 21.61 10.14 -12.39
CA VAL A 97 22.71 9.75 -13.27
C VAL A 97 23.06 8.31 -12.95
N PHE A 98 22.97 7.44 -13.95
CA PHE A 98 23.37 6.04 -13.86
C PHE A 98 24.59 5.78 -14.73
N GLN A 99 25.35 4.76 -14.36
CA GLN A 99 26.35 4.20 -15.26
C GLN A 99 25.64 3.35 -16.32
N THR A 100 26.02 3.56 -17.57
CA THR A 100 25.58 2.83 -18.76
C THR A 100 26.78 2.25 -19.49
N SER A 101 26.55 1.47 -20.57
CA SER A 101 27.62 0.92 -21.40
C SER A 101 28.55 1.99 -21.99
N ASP A 102 28.03 3.21 -22.21
CA ASP A 102 28.71 4.30 -22.91
C ASP A 102 29.20 5.43 -21.97
N GLY A 103 29.20 5.18 -20.65
CA GLY A 103 29.60 6.15 -19.63
C GLY A 103 28.48 6.43 -18.64
N THR A 104 28.11 7.69 -18.46
CA THR A 104 26.99 8.07 -17.58
C THR A 104 25.84 8.68 -18.37
N ALA A 105 24.61 8.24 -18.09
CA ALA A 105 23.41 8.82 -18.69
C ALA A 105 22.45 9.36 -17.63
N PRO A 106 21.83 10.53 -17.86
CA PRO A 106 20.70 10.98 -17.06
C PRO A 106 19.47 10.15 -17.41
N VAL A 107 18.92 9.43 -16.44
CA VAL A 107 17.72 8.61 -16.59
C VAL A 107 16.62 9.15 -15.70
N LYS A 108 15.43 9.28 -16.29
CA LYS A 108 14.23 9.61 -15.55
C LYS A 108 13.78 8.40 -14.74
N VAL A 109 13.39 8.65 -13.49
CA VAL A 109 12.96 7.64 -12.54
C VAL A 109 11.67 8.12 -11.90
N ALA A 110 10.67 7.26 -11.89
CA ALA A 110 9.40 7.52 -11.24
C ALA A 110 8.95 6.28 -10.45
N PRO A 111 8.22 6.44 -9.35
CA PRO A 111 7.45 5.36 -8.77
C PRO A 111 6.50 4.74 -9.81
N GLN A 112 6.35 3.42 -9.79
CA GLN A 112 5.41 2.73 -10.65
C GLN A 112 3.96 3.12 -10.33
N GLU A 113 3.64 3.32 -9.06
CA GLU A 113 2.35 3.83 -8.57
C GLU A 113 2.51 4.93 -7.51
N ASP A 114 1.44 5.69 -7.25
CA ASP A 114 1.41 6.65 -6.13
C ASP A 114 1.56 5.89 -4.80
N LEU A 115 2.45 6.34 -3.93
CA LEU A 115 2.67 5.70 -2.64
C LEU A 115 1.88 6.40 -1.53
N TRP A 116 0.87 5.69 -1.02
CA TRP A 116 -0.02 6.13 0.04
C TRP A 116 0.27 5.38 1.34
N VAL A 117 0.24 6.08 2.47
CA VAL A 117 0.40 5.48 3.81
C VAL A 117 -0.75 5.89 4.72
N LEU A 118 -0.99 5.08 5.74
CA LEU A 118 -1.99 5.34 6.77
C LEU A 118 -1.29 5.91 8.02
N LEU A 119 -1.59 7.15 8.39
CA LEU A 119 -0.95 7.85 9.51
C LEU A 119 -1.95 8.23 10.61
N PRO A 120 -1.53 8.30 11.88
CA PRO A 120 -2.38 8.84 12.94
C PRO A 120 -2.67 10.33 12.71
N LYS A 121 -3.92 10.76 12.86
CA LYS A 121 -4.35 12.15 12.60
C LYS A 121 -3.73 13.16 13.56
N ASP A 122 -3.70 12.83 14.86
CA ASP A 122 -3.36 13.80 15.92
C ASP A 122 -1.93 13.66 16.44
N LYS A 123 -1.05 13.04 15.66
CA LYS A 123 0.37 12.88 16.02
C LYS A 123 1.26 13.44 14.92
N LYS A 124 2.22 14.27 15.33
CA LYS A 124 3.35 14.61 14.46
C LYS A 124 4.20 13.37 14.28
N VAL A 125 4.31 12.91 13.04
CA VAL A 125 5.10 11.74 12.65
C VAL A 125 6.14 12.15 11.63
N THR A 126 7.30 11.52 11.67
CA THR A 126 8.34 11.67 10.64
C THR A 126 8.30 10.43 9.76
N VAL A 127 8.26 10.64 8.44
CA VAL A 127 8.27 9.56 7.46
C VAL A 127 9.55 9.68 6.64
N THR A 128 10.44 8.71 6.78
CA THR A 128 11.70 8.67 6.04
C THR A 128 11.53 7.88 4.76
N ALA A 129 11.89 8.48 3.63
CA ALA A 129 11.96 7.83 2.33
C ALA A 129 13.38 7.27 2.10
N ARG A 130 13.48 5.97 1.82
CA ARG A 130 14.75 5.31 1.49
C ARG A 130 14.67 4.81 0.06
N TYR A 131 15.66 5.20 -0.74
CA TYR A 131 15.80 4.83 -2.13
C TYR A 131 16.89 3.76 -2.22
N MET A 132 16.62 2.67 -2.92
CA MET A 132 17.66 1.76 -3.38
C MET A 132 17.61 1.74 -4.89
N LEU A 133 18.57 2.43 -5.51
CA LEU A 133 18.72 2.48 -6.95
C LEU A 133 19.81 1.49 -7.37
N MET A 134 19.68 0.91 -8.56
CA MET A 134 20.78 0.19 -9.18
C MET A 134 21.91 1.18 -9.48
N GLN A 135 23.19 0.82 -9.27
CA GLN A 135 24.31 1.68 -9.70
C GLN A 135 24.48 1.69 -11.21
N ASP A 136 24.32 0.51 -11.80
CA ASP A 136 24.50 0.29 -13.24
C ASP A 136 23.16 -0.15 -13.82
N ILE A 137 22.79 0.43 -14.95
CA ILE A 137 21.66 -0.04 -15.76
C ILE A 137 22.18 -0.65 -17.06
N SER A 138 21.50 -1.67 -17.56
CA SER A 138 21.80 -2.26 -18.85
C SER A 138 20.96 -1.58 -19.92
N ASP A 139 21.62 -0.94 -20.89
CA ASP A 139 20.94 -0.45 -22.09
C ASP A 139 20.80 -1.57 -23.14
N PRO A 140 19.72 -1.63 -23.93
CA PRO A 140 18.59 -0.68 -23.94
C PRO A 140 17.65 -0.90 -22.75
N LEU A 141 17.22 0.20 -22.13
CA LEU A 141 16.23 0.17 -21.06
C LEU A 141 14.82 0.31 -21.61
N SER A 142 13.93 -0.62 -21.25
CA SER A 142 12.52 -0.56 -21.65
C SER A 142 11.73 0.43 -20.82
N ARG A 143 10.70 1.03 -21.41
CA ARG A 143 9.71 1.80 -20.64
C ARG A 143 9.04 0.91 -19.59
N GLY A 144 9.02 1.36 -18.34
CA GLY A 144 8.49 0.61 -17.20
C GLY A 144 9.48 -0.37 -16.59
N GLU A 145 10.73 -0.41 -17.05
CA GLU A 145 11.75 -1.29 -16.47
C GLU A 145 12.14 -0.83 -15.07
N LYS A 146 12.20 -1.78 -14.13
CA LYS A 146 12.56 -1.54 -12.73
C LYS A 146 14.05 -1.22 -12.62
N ILE A 147 14.36 -0.09 -11.99
CA ILE A 147 15.72 0.45 -11.78
C ILE A 147 16.00 0.76 -10.32
N GLY A 148 15.03 0.47 -9.45
CA GLY A 148 15.19 0.61 -8.01
C GLY A 148 13.90 0.41 -7.25
N GLU A 149 13.90 0.95 -6.05
CA GLU A 149 12.96 0.65 -4.98
C GLU A 149 12.88 1.90 -4.08
N ILE A 150 11.67 2.29 -3.71
CA ILE A 150 11.45 3.29 -2.66
C ILE A 150 10.68 2.68 -1.50
N SER A 151 11.14 2.91 -0.28
CA SER A 151 10.46 2.48 0.94
C SER A 151 10.23 3.66 1.89
N LEU A 152 9.06 3.70 2.51
CA LEU A 152 8.64 4.70 3.49
C LEU A 152 8.67 4.10 4.88
N TRP A 153 9.33 4.78 5.81
CA TRP A 153 9.57 4.30 7.16
C TRP A 153 9.10 5.30 8.21
N MET A 154 8.53 4.83 9.31
CA MET A 154 8.27 5.62 10.51
C MET A 154 9.06 5.00 11.67
N GLY A 155 10.19 5.62 12.00
CA GLY A 155 11.18 4.96 12.87
C GLY A 155 11.70 3.69 12.19
N ASP A 156 11.44 2.55 12.82
CA ASP A 156 11.83 1.22 12.31
C ASP A 156 10.69 0.48 11.60
N ASP A 157 9.48 1.06 11.56
CA ASP A 157 8.32 0.44 10.92
C ASP A 157 8.26 0.79 9.43
N LEU A 158 8.26 -0.23 8.56
CA LEU A 158 8.01 -0.07 7.13
C LEU A 158 6.52 0.23 6.91
N LEU A 159 6.21 1.39 6.36
CA LEU A 159 4.84 1.83 6.08
C LEU A 159 4.35 1.43 4.69
N GLY A 160 5.26 1.32 3.72
CA GLY A 160 4.94 1.06 2.34
C GLY A 160 6.19 1.11 1.48
N GLN A 161 6.11 0.50 0.30
CA GLN A 161 7.22 0.34 -0.61
C GLN A 161 6.68 0.25 -2.04
N GLU A 162 7.43 0.80 -3.00
CA GLU A 162 7.05 0.82 -4.41
C GLU A 162 8.27 0.67 -5.31
N ASP A 163 8.05 0.04 -6.47
CA ASP A 163 9.10 -0.08 -7.48
C ASP A 163 9.38 1.28 -8.13
N LEU A 164 10.66 1.56 -8.36
CA LEU A 164 11.08 2.70 -9.16
C LEU A 164 11.40 2.22 -10.57
N VAL A 165 10.79 2.86 -11.57
CA VAL A 165 10.87 2.47 -12.98
C VAL A 165 11.33 3.62 -13.86
N SER A 166 11.86 3.30 -15.05
CA SER A 166 12.05 4.30 -16.08
C SER A 166 10.73 4.60 -16.80
N PRO A 167 10.25 5.86 -16.82
CA PRO A 167 9.00 6.21 -17.50
C PRO A 167 9.15 6.27 -19.03
N GLU A 168 10.38 6.15 -19.54
CA GLU A 168 10.73 6.26 -20.95
C GLU A 168 11.67 5.12 -21.41
N GLN A 169 11.72 4.89 -22.72
CA GLN A 169 12.63 3.92 -23.30
C GLN A 169 13.98 4.58 -23.58
N ILE A 170 15.07 3.90 -23.22
CA ILE A 170 16.45 4.27 -23.56
C ILE A 170 16.95 3.28 -24.60
N SER A 171 17.34 3.76 -25.78
CA SER A 171 17.89 2.93 -26.85
C SER A 171 19.33 2.54 -26.59
N GLU A 172 19.79 1.43 -27.18
CA GLU A 172 21.21 1.07 -27.22
C GLU A 172 22.05 2.25 -27.74
N THR A 173 22.98 2.74 -26.94
CA THR A 173 24.10 3.53 -27.44
C THR A 173 25.25 2.59 -27.85
N GLN A 174 25.98 3.00 -28.89
CA GLN A 174 26.96 2.14 -29.56
C GLN A 174 28.34 2.18 -28.87
N GLN A 175 28.60 1.29 -27.89
CA GLN A 175 29.84 0.51 -27.60
C GLN A 175 29.88 -0.05 -26.15
N ALA A 176 30.58 -1.20 -25.97
CA ALA A 176 30.58 -2.12 -24.81
C ALA A 176 31.49 -1.69 -23.62
N GLU A 177 31.47 -2.20 -22.38
CA GLU A 177 31.46 -3.58 -21.82
C GLU A 177 30.99 -3.61 -20.34
N ARG A 178 30.71 -4.81 -19.82
CA ARG A 178 30.00 -5.17 -18.58
C ARG A 178 30.71 -4.87 -17.24
N GLY A 179 29.90 -4.44 -16.25
CA GLY A 179 30.06 -4.68 -14.80
C GLY A 179 28.75 -5.23 -14.20
N LYS A 180 28.80 -5.95 -13.07
CA LYS A 180 27.59 -6.44 -12.38
C LYS A 180 27.01 -5.31 -11.52
N ALA A 181 25.75 -4.94 -11.79
CA ALA A 181 25.02 -3.93 -11.03
C ALA A 181 25.03 -4.23 -9.54
N THR A 182 25.57 -3.29 -8.75
CA THR A 182 25.48 -3.31 -7.29
C THR A 182 24.48 -2.23 -6.86
N PRO A 183 23.50 -2.51 -5.99
CA PRO A 183 22.58 -1.48 -5.51
C PRO A 183 23.32 -0.41 -4.67
N GLU A 184 23.01 0.87 -4.88
CA GLU A 184 23.42 1.95 -3.97
C GLU A 184 22.22 2.40 -3.13
N GLN A 185 22.43 2.43 -1.82
CA GLN A 185 21.42 2.91 -0.88
C GLN A 185 21.56 4.43 -0.71
N ARG A 186 20.50 5.17 -1.02
CA ARG A 186 20.38 6.61 -0.80
C ARG A 186 19.17 6.87 0.10
N SER A 187 19.23 7.85 1.00
CA SER A 187 18.12 8.12 1.92
C SER A 187 17.80 9.60 2.03
N ALA A 188 16.51 9.95 2.06
CA ALA A 188 16.01 11.27 2.34
C ALA A 188 14.94 11.20 3.44
N SER A 189 15.05 12.05 4.47
CA SER A 189 14.03 12.08 5.53
C SER A 189 13.07 13.24 5.31
N LEU A 190 11.76 12.96 5.31
CA LEU A 190 10.73 13.99 5.35
C LEU A 190 10.09 14.00 6.74
N SER A 191 10.24 15.12 7.45
CA SER A 191 9.42 15.36 8.64
C SER A 191 8.07 15.88 8.17
N TYR A 192 6.97 15.28 8.63
CA TYR A 192 5.61 15.77 8.37
C TYR A 192 5.06 16.55 9.58
N PRO A 193 5.31 17.87 9.66
CA PRO A 193 4.49 18.77 10.44
C PRO A 193 4.07 19.95 9.56
N ASP A 194 2.80 20.02 9.19
CA ASP A 194 2.20 21.17 8.50
C ASP A 194 2.65 21.39 7.02
N TYR A 195 1.64 21.58 6.17
CA TYR A 195 1.61 21.91 4.74
C TYR A 195 2.92 22.31 4.03
N ALA A 196 3.43 21.44 3.15
CA ALA A 196 3.99 21.70 1.82
C ALA A 196 4.65 20.42 1.30
N VAL A 197 3.98 19.70 0.40
CA VAL A 197 4.59 18.64 -0.40
C VAL A 197 5.48 19.34 -1.42
N LEU A 198 6.70 19.68 -1.05
CA LEU A 198 7.71 20.23 -1.94
C LEU A 198 9.08 20.00 -1.29
N ALA A 199 10.04 19.52 -2.09
CA ALA A 199 11.48 19.62 -1.85
C ALA A 199 12.23 18.48 -1.13
N ALA A 200 11.88 17.20 -1.36
CA ALA A 200 12.85 16.12 -1.11
C ALA A 200 13.37 15.43 -2.39
N PHE A 201 12.69 15.57 -3.53
CA PHE A 201 13.19 15.08 -4.81
C PHE A 201 14.38 15.91 -5.36
N ALA A 202 14.51 17.17 -4.94
CA ALA A 202 15.49 18.11 -5.51
C ALA A 202 16.86 18.16 -4.81
N LEU A 203 17.03 17.57 -3.62
CA LEU A 203 18.25 17.76 -2.84
C LEU A 203 19.25 16.60 -2.86
N LEU A 204 18.95 15.52 -3.60
CA LEU A 204 19.90 14.41 -3.84
C LEU A 204 20.66 14.60 -5.17
N LEU A 205 20.93 15.87 -5.51
CA LEU A 205 21.49 16.31 -6.80
C LEU A 205 22.97 16.71 -6.75
N LEU A 206 23.65 16.63 -5.60
CA LEU A 206 25.06 16.97 -5.51
C LEU A 206 25.74 16.10 -4.45
N LEU A 207 26.21 14.92 -4.85
CA LEU A 207 27.45 14.28 -4.40
C LEU A 207 27.74 13.08 -5.30
#